data_AF-A0A4Z0W4R2-F1
#
_entry.id   AF-A0A4Z0W4R2-F1
#
_cell.length_a   1.000
_cell.length_b   1.000
_cell.length_c   1.000
_cell.angle_alpha   90.00
_cell.angle_beta   90.00
_cell.angle_gamma   90.00
#
_symmetry.space_group_name_H-M   'P 1'
#
loop_
_entity.id
_entity.type
_entity.pdbx_description
1 polymer ?
#
loop_
_entity_poly.entity_id
_entity_poly.type
_entity_poly.pdbx_seq_one_letter_code
_entity_poly.pdbx_strand_id
1 'polypeptide(L)'
;MSDWMEVLREECKHTSQNRMAQRLGVSSSMVSQALKGVYPGDLSKLQRRVEGELMGSSVNCPVLGEISTRECLDCQRRPFAATNAQRVRLYRACRSGCPNSQLERLNDVN
;
A
#
# COMPACT_ATOMS: atom_id res chain seq x y z
N MET A 1 -5.05 11.81 -17.67
CA MET A 1 -5.45 10.49 -17.12
C MET A 1 -4.19 9.65 -17.11
N SER A 2 -3.61 9.37 -15.95
CA SER A 2 -2.41 8.55 -15.85
C SER A 2 -2.76 7.11 -16.20
N ASP A 3 -1.96 6.45 -17.03
CA ASP A 3 -2.15 5.04 -17.38
C ASP A 3 -1.73 4.17 -16.19
N TRP A 4 -2.63 3.30 -15.70
CA TRP A 4 -2.33 2.37 -14.61
C TRP A 4 -1.12 1.48 -14.92
N MET A 5 -0.86 1.20 -16.20
CA MET A 5 0.34 0.46 -16.63
C MET A 5 1.63 1.25 -16.38
N GLU A 6 1.60 2.57 -16.52
CA GLU A 6 2.75 3.43 -16.24
C GLU A 6 3.04 3.48 -14.74
N VAL A 7 1.99 3.63 -13.93
CA VAL A 7 2.08 3.61 -12.46
C VAL A 7 2.63 2.26 -11.96
N LEU A 8 2.10 1.15 -12.48
CA LEU A 8 2.60 -0.19 -12.15
C LEU A 8 4.08 -0.36 -12.54
N ARG A 9 4.48 0.16 -13.71
CA ARG A 9 5.86 0.05 -14.21
C ARG A 9 6.82 0.84 -13.32
N GLU A 10 6.46 2.05 -12.95
CA GLU A 10 7.31 2.91 -12.10
C GLU A 10 7.47 2.32 -10.69
N GLU A 11 6.38 1.85 -10.09
CA GLU A 11 6.41 1.18 -8.79
C GLU A 11 7.23 -0.12 -8.81
N CYS A 12 7.19 -0.86 -9.92
CA CYS A 12 8.06 -2.03 -10.12
C CYS A 12 9.54 -1.66 -10.21
N LYS A 13 9.91 -0.47 -10.73
CA LYS A 13 11.31 0.01 -10.74
C LYS A 13 11.79 0.37 -9.34
N HIS A 14 10.94 1.00 -8.53
CA HIS A 14 11.28 1.35 -7.14
C HIS A 14 11.35 0.13 -6.21
N THR A 15 10.67 -0.97 -6.55
CA THR A 15 10.59 -2.17 -5.70
C THR A 15 11.08 -3.43 -6.42
N SER A 16 10.18 -4.30 -6.84
CA SER A 16 10.41 -5.44 -7.73
C SER A 16 9.05 -5.99 -8.17
N GLN A 17 9.00 -6.63 -9.35
CA GLN A 17 7.76 -7.26 -9.87
C GLN A 17 7.18 -8.29 -8.88
N ASN A 18 8.03 -9.07 -8.19
CA ASN A 18 7.59 -10.04 -7.18
C ASN A 18 6.93 -9.36 -5.96
N ARG A 19 7.54 -8.29 -5.43
CA ARG A 19 6.96 -7.57 -4.30
C ARG A 19 5.66 -6.88 -4.69
N MET A 20 5.59 -6.34 -5.90
CA MET A 20 4.37 -5.70 -6.39
C MET A 20 3.25 -6.72 -6.61
N ALA A 21 3.57 -7.91 -7.13
CA ALA A 21 2.61 -8.99 -7.28
C ALA A 21 2.03 -9.45 -5.94
N GLN A 22 2.89 -9.65 -4.92
CA GLN A 22 2.44 -9.96 -3.56
C GLN A 22 1.53 -8.86 -3.00
N ARG A 23 1.91 -7.59 -3.19
CA ARG A 23 1.15 -6.44 -2.73
C ARG A 23 -0.22 -6.31 -3.40
N LEU A 24 -0.29 -6.54 -4.71
CA LEU A 24 -1.54 -6.49 -5.49
C LEU A 24 -2.38 -7.77 -5.34
N GLY A 25 -1.86 -8.80 -4.69
CA GLY A 25 -2.52 -10.10 -4.52
C GLY A 25 -2.71 -10.84 -5.84
N VAL A 26 -1.72 -10.77 -6.74
CA VAL A 26 -1.68 -11.41 -8.06
C VAL A 26 -0.39 -12.21 -8.23
N SER A 27 -0.29 -13.03 -9.27
CA SER A 27 0.95 -13.75 -9.55
C SER A 27 2.03 -12.82 -10.12
N SER A 28 3.29 -13.11 -9.82
CA SER A 28 4.43 -12.40 -10.41
C SER A 28 4.49 -12.56 -11.93
N SER A 29 4.07 -13.72 -12.44
CA SER A 29 3.93 -13.98 -13.87
C SER A 29 2.90 -13.06 -14.53
N MET A 30 1.76 -12.78 -13.88
CA MET A 30 0.75 -11.86 -14.38
C MET A 30 1.31 -10.44 -14.49
N VAL A 31 2.01 -9.95 -13.48
CA VAL A 31 2.66 -8.62 -13.51
C VAL A 31 3.71 -8.55 -14.62
N SER A 32 4.56 -9.58 -14.75
CA SER A 32 5.62 -9.60 -15.77
C SER A 32 5.06 -9.64 -17.19
N GLN A 33 4.05 -10.48 -17.44
CA GLN A 33 3.42 -10.60 -18.75
C GLN A 33 2.59 -9.36 -19.10
N ALA A 34 1.92 -8.74 -18.12
CA ALA A 34 1.21 -7.47 -18.31
C ALA A 34 2.16 -6.35 -18.72
N LEU A 35 3.30 -6.19 -18.02
CA LEU A 35 4.30 -5.17 -18.34
C LEU A 35 4.95 -5.36 -19.73
N LYS A 36 5.02 -6.61 -20.21
CA LYS A 36 5.50 -6.98 -21.55
C LYS A 36 4.41 -6.90 -22.63
N GLY A 37 3.14 -6.68 -22.26
CA GLY A 37 2.02 -6.65 -23.21
C GLY A 37 1.67 -8.01 -23.82
N VAL A 38 2.12 -9.11 -23.22
CA VAL A 38 1.91 -10.49 -23.73
C VAL A 38 0.96 -11.31 -22.88
N TYR A 39 0.31 -10.70 -21.88
CA TYR A 39 -0.64 -11.42 -21.03
C TYR A 39 -1.87 -11.82 -21.85
N PRO A 40 -2.16 -13.13 -22.01
CA PRO A 40 -3.26 -13.59 -22.88
C PRO A 40 -4.63 -13.47 -22.22
N GLY A 41 -4.69 -13.19 -20.91
CA GLY A 41 -5.93 -13.09 -20.14
C GLY A 41 -6.42 -11.65 -19.94
N ASP A 42 -7.54 -11.52 -19.23
CA ASP A 42 -8.13 -10.23 -18.89
C ASP A 42 -7.30 -9.47 -17.83
N LEU A 43 -6.79 -8.30 -18.22
CA LEU A 43 -6.04 -7.39 -17.34
C LEU A 43 -6.93 -6.49 -16.48
N SER A 44 -8.25 -6.51 -16.66
CA SER A 44 -9.19 -5.67 -15.88
C SER A 44 -9.10 -5.92 -14.38
N LYS A 45 -8.74 -7.15 -13.96
CA LYS A 45 -8.48 -7.47 -12.55
C LYS A 45 -7.20 -6.80 -12.05
N LEU A 46 -6.13 -6.82 -12.84
CA LEU A 46 -4.86 -6.18 -12.49
C LEU A 46 -5.01 -4.67 -12.47
N GLN A 47 -5.65 -4.09 -13.49
CA GLN A 47 -5.96 -2.67 -13.57
C GLN A 47 -6.68 -2.17 -12.31
N ARG A 48 -7.80 -2.79 -11.93
CA ARG A 48 -8.55 -2.39 -10.72
C ARG A 48 -7.72 -2.45 -9.44
N ARG A 49 -6.83 -3.43 -9.33
CA ARG A 49 -5.92 -3.56 -8.18
C ARG A 49 -4.87 -2.46 -8.17
N VAL A 50 -4.30 -2.14 -9.33
CA VAL A 50 -3.32 -1.07 -9.49
C VAL A 50 -3.95 0.29 -9.22
N GLU A 51 -5.14 0.54 -9.77
CA GLU A 51 -5.89 1.77 -9.54
C GLU A 51 -6.20 1.96 -8.05
N GLY A 52 -6.69 0.90 -7.37
CA GLY A 52 -7.02 0.97 -5.95
C GLY A 52 -5.81 1.06 -5.00
N GLU A 53 -4.71 0.39 -5.32
CA GLU A 53 -3.54 0.28 -4.43
C GLU A 53 -2.47 1.35 -4.71
N LEU A 54 -2.32 1.78 -5.97
CA LEU A 54 -1.22 2.63 -6.41
C LEU A 54 -1.66 4.00 -6.92
N MET A 55 -2.85 4.13 -7.50
CA MET A 55 -3.31 5.40 -8.10
C MET A 55 -4.06 6.32 -7.16
N GLY A 56 -4.07 6.03 -5.86
CA GLY A 56 -4.37 7.03 -4.85
C GLY A 56 -5.83 7.14 -4.45
N SER A 57 -6.25 6.26 -3.56
CA SER A 57 -7.06 6.74 -2.43
C SER A 57 -6.12 7.46 -1.46
N SER A 58 -6.35 8.75 -1.22
CA SER A 58 -5.79 9.44 -0.05
C SER A 58 -6.69 9.20 1.16
N VAL A 59 -6.10 9.22 2.35
CA VAL A 59 -6.84 9.15 3.61
C VAL A 59 -6.43 10.32 4.48
N ASN A 60 -7.39 10.85 5.23
CA ASN A 60 -7.09 11.87 6.21
C ASN A 60 -6.58 11.21 7.50
N CYS A 61 -5.27 11.21 7.70
CA CYS A 61 -4.63 10.72 8.91
C CYS A 61 -4.83 11.74 10.04
N PRO A 62 -5.32 11.32 11.24
CA PRO A 62 -5.51 12.23 12.35
C PRO A 62 -4.20 12.84 12.90
N VAL A 63 -3.03 12.32 12.49
CA VAL A 63 -1.71 12.79 12.94
C VAL A 63 -0.93 13.48 11.81
N LEU A 64 -1.01 12.97 10.58
CA LEU A 64 -0.22 13.45 9.44
C LEU A 64 -1.01 14.30 8.45
N GLY A 65 -2.33 14.41 8.59
CA GLY A 65 -3.20 15.06 7.61
C GLY A 65 -3.45 14.16 6.39
N GLU A 66 -3.66 14.76 5.22
CA GLU A 66 -3.88 14.00 4.00
C GLU A 66 -2.61 13.26 3.58
N ILE A 67 -2.67 11.93 3.60
CA ILE A 67 -1.58 11.05 3.19
C ILE A 67 -2.11 9.99 2.23
N SER A 68 -1.23 9.37 1.45
CA SER A 68 -1.64 8.23 0.62
C SER A 68 -2.08 7.04 1.49
N THR A 69 -3.02 6.22 0.99
CA THR A 69 -3.39 4.95 1.65
C THR A 69 -2.16 4.08 1.91
N ARG A 70 -1.20 4.04 0.98
CA ARG A 70 0.07 3.35 1.16
C ARG A 70 0.83 3.85 2.38
N GLU A 71 1.03 5.16 2.48
CA GLU A 71 1.73 5.76 3.61
C GLU A 71 1.01 5.48 4.93
N CYS A 72 -0.32 5.49 4.92
CA CYS A 72 -1.13 5.10 6.07
C CYS A 72 -0.85 3.65 6.50
N LEU A 73 -0.87 2.69 5.57
CA LEU A 73 -0.58 1.28 5.84
C LEU A 73 0.86 1.04 6.30
N ASP A 74 1.83 1.73 5.69
CA ASP A 74 3.23 1.68 6.09
C ASP A 74 3.41 2.22 7.51
N CYS A 75 2.68 3.28 7.88
CA CYS A 75 2.68 3.81 9.24
C CYS A 75 2.09 2.83 10.26
N GLN A 76 1.02 2.11 9.89
CA GLN A 76 0.38 1.10 10.75
C GLN A 76 1.30 -0.09 11.04
N ARG A 77 2.06 -0.56 10.04
CA ARG A 77 2.98 -1.72 10.14
C ARG A 77 4.26 -1.44 10.92
N ARG A 78 4.61 -0.16 11.15
CA ARG A 78 5.85 0.20 11.85
C ARG A 78 5.80 -0.21 13.33
N PRO A 79 6.87 -0.81 13.87
CA PRO A 79 6.97 -1.11 15.30
C PRO A 79 7.10 0.18 16.11
N PHE A 80 6.79 0.08 17.40
CA PHE A 80 6.96 1.19 18.33
C PHE A 80 8.43 1.64 18.37
N ALA A 81 8.64 2.95 18.28
CA ALA A 81 9.96 3.55 18.45
C ALA A 81 9.80 4.94 19.06
N ALA A 82 10.40 5.16 20.22
CA ALA A 82 10.36 6.43 20.94
C ALA A 82 11.42 7.44 20.45
N THR A 83 11.77 7.42 19.16
CA THR A 83 12.79 8.32 18.60
C THR A 83 12.27 9.72 18.27
N ASN A 84 10.95 9.89 18.14
CA ASN A 84 10.32 11.18 17.85
C ASN A 84 8.89 11.20 18.41
N ALA A 85 8.48 12.32 19.05
CA ALA A 85 7.13 12.50 19.58
C ALA A 85 6.02 12.29 18.53
N GLN A 86 6.23 12.71 17.28
CA GLN A 86 5.30 12.45 16.17
C GLN A 86 5.17 10.95 15.88
N ARG A 87 6.27 10.18 15.92
CA ARG A 87 6.21 8.72 15.73
C ARG A 87 5.45 8.03 16.86
N VAL A 88 5.65 8.47 18.11
CA VAL A 88 4.90 7.96 19.26
C VAL A 88 3.41 8.26 19.12
N ARG A 89 3.05 9.50 18.74
CA ARG A 89 1.64 9.89 18.48
C ARG A 89 1.01 9.07 17.37
N LEU A 90 1.73 8.88 16.27
CA LEU A 90 1.27 8.10 15.13
C LEU A 90 1.04 6.64 15.48
N TYR A 91 2.01 6.00 16.17
CA TYR A 91 1.90 4.61 16.62
C TYR A 91 0.66 4.39 17.51
N ARG A 92 0.47 5.30 18.47
CA ARG A 92 -0.69 5.27 19.38
C ARG A 92 -2.00 5.49 18.64
N ALA A 93 -2.08 6.52 17.80
CA ALA A 93 -3.29 6.84 17.04
C ALA A 93 -3.76 5.66 16.17
N CYS A 94 -2.83 4.97 15.49
CA CYS A 94 -3.15 3.77 14.71
C CYS A 94 -3.76 2.64 15.56
N ARG A 95 -3.47 2.56 16.87
CA ARG A 95 -3.92 1.48 17.77
C ARG A 95 -5.01 1.92 18.77
N SER A 96 -5.38 3.21 18.78
CA SER A 96 -6.31 3.79 19.75
C SER A 96 -7.61 4.32 19.11
N GLY A 97 -8.02 3.76 17.97
CA GLY A 97 -9.28 4.11 17.30
C GLY A 97 -9.17 4.98 16.04
N CYS A 98 -8.06 4.92 15.31
CA CYS A 98 -7.97 5.56 14.00
C CYS A 98 -9.00 4.97 13.01
N PRO A 99 -9.80 5.80 12.31
CA PRO A 99 -10.85 5.32 11.39
C PRO A 99 -10.31 4.58 10.17
N ASN A 100 -9.04 4.80 9.83
CA ASN A 100 -8.36 4.14 8.70
C ASN A 100 -7.50 2.94 9.15
N SER A 101 -7.52 2.58 10.43
CA SER A 101 -6.70 1.50 10.95
C SER A 101 -7.24 0.13 10.53
N GLN A 102 -6.38 -0.70 9.96
CA GLN A 102 -6.63 -2.09 9.58
C GLN A 102 -5.85 -3.06 10.46
N LEU A 103 -5.23 -2.58 11.54
CA LEU A 103 -4.62 -3.45 12.53
C LEU A 103 -5.75 -4.23 13.21
N GLU A 104 -5.80 -5.55 13.01
CA GLU A 104 -6.48 -6.42 13.99
C GLU A 104 -5.92 -6.06 15.36
N ARG A 105 -6.78 -6.01 16.40
CA ARG A 105 -6.34 -5.77 17.78
C ARG A 105 -5.39 -6.89 18.19
N LEU A 106 -4.13 -6.76 17.80
CA LEU A 106 -3.03 -7.53 18.32
C LEU A 106 -2.88 -7.05 19.75
N ASN A 107 -3.39 -7.87 20.66
CA ASN A 107 -2.97 -7.86 22.05
C ASN A 107 -1.45 -8.00 22.04
N ASP A 108 -0.76 -6.87 22.06
CA ASP A 108 0.68 -6.80 22.30
C ASP A 108 0.91 -7.20 23.77
N VAL A 109 0.94 -8.52 24.02
CA VAL A 109 1.57 -9.09 25.22
C VAL A 109 3.07 -9.13 24.94
N ASN A 110 3.77 -8.12 25.42
CA ASN A 110 5.03 -8.27 26.18
C ASN A 110 5.43 -6.95 26.82
#